data_AF-A0A258K5V0-F1
#
_entry.id   AF-A0A258K5V0-F1
#
_cell.length_a   1.000
_cell.length_b   1.000
_cell.length_c   1.000
_cell.angle_alpha   90.00
_cell.angle_beta   90.00
_cell.angle_gamma   90.00
#
_symmetry.space_group_name_H-M   'P 1'
#
loop_
_entity.id
_entity.type
_entity.pdbx_description
1 polymer ?
#
loop_
_entity_poly.entity_id
_entity_poly.type
_entity_poly.pdbx_seq_one_letter_code
_entity_poly.pdbx_strand_id
1 'polypeptide(L)'
;MAAEPPSVGMLFLTFLRIALSGFGGALPFARRELVERHRWLGPTEFNDLLSICQLMPGPNIVNMSFCIGWRFQRAAGAAASFLGLILAPCIIGVSLTVLYLHYGQIPLVSAILRGISAAAIGLFLGLGAKMAYAERRSPHILVFAALAFIGAGPLGVPLLAVILFLAPFSILAAWRWSA
;
A
#
# COMPACT_ATOMS: atom_id res chain seq x y z
N MET A 1 2.09 -13.88 26.96
CA MET A 1 2.88 -12.82 27.61
C MET A 1 2.66 -11.54 26.82
N ALA A 2 1.89 -10.60 27.38
CA ALA A 2 1.73 -9.29 26.76
C ALA A 2 3.08 -8.57 26.82
N ALA A 3 3.59 -8.12 25.67
CA ALA A 3 4.77 -7.28 25.61
C ALA A 3 4.54 -5.99 26.40
N GLU A 4 5.59 -5.40 26.97
CA GLU A 4 5.49 -4.08 27.62
C GLU A 4 4.86 -3.05 26.69
N PRO A 5 4.00 -2.15 27.21
CA PRO A 5 3.34 -1.15 26.38
C PRO A 5 4.39 -0.27 25.68
N PRO A 6 4.32 -0.11 24.35
CA PRO A 6 5.35 0.59 23.61
C PRO A 6 5.38 2.07 23.95
N SER A 7 6.59 2.62 24.05
CA SER A 7 6.78 4.05 24.22
C SER A 7 6.39 4.81 22.95
N VAL A 8 6.09 6.11 23.10
CA VAL A 8 5.70 6.98 21.97
C VAL A 8 6.79 7.02 20.89
N GLY A 9 8.07 7.06 21.30
CA GLY A 9 9.20 7.03 20.37
C GLY A 9 9.34 5.69 19.63
N MET A 10 9.01 4.58 20.29
CA MET A 10 9.05 3.26 19.66
C MET A 10 7.95 3.10 18.60
N LEU A 11 6.75 3.62 18.88
CA LEU A 11 5.67 3.70 17.90
C LEU A 11 6.10 4.53 16.67
N PHE A 12 6.61 5.74 16.89
CA PHE A 12 7.12 6.60 15.82
C PHE A 12 8.14 5.88 14.94
N LEU A 13 9.17 5.27 15.55
CA LEU A 13 10.25 4.60 14.82
C LEU A 13 9.75 3.37 14.04
N THR A 14 8.78 2.65 14.59
CA THR A 14 8.21 1.46 13.94
C THR A 14 7.43 1.86 12.70
N PHE A 15 6.55 2.85 12.80
CA PHE A 15 5.81 3.36 11.64
C PHE A 15 6.71 4.06 10.61
N LEU A 16 7.79 4.71 11.05
CA LEU A 16 8.83 5.23 10.17
C LEU A 16 9.51 4.12 9.35
N ARG A 17 9.85 2.99 9.98
CA ARG A 17 10.42 1.82 9.29
C ARG A 17 9.43 1.19 8.32
N ILE A 18 8.16 1.08 8.70
CA ILE A 18 7.10 0.58 7.82
C ILE A 18 6.98 1.49 6.59
N ALA A 19 7.01 2.82 6.78
CA ALA A 19 6.96 3.78 5.69
C ALA A 19 8.12 3.62 4.70
N LEU A 20 9.35 3.49 5.21
CA LEU A 20 10.56 3.30 4.41
C LEU A 20 10.61 1.93 3.71
N SER A 21 9.95 0.92 4.27
CA SER A 21 9.96 -0.45 3.73
C SER A 21 8.80 -0.75 2.79
N GLY A 22 7.78 0.11 2.72
CA GLY A 22 6.50 -0.15 2.05
C GLY A 22 6.49 -0.30 0.52
N PHE A 23 7.64 -0.57 -0.11
CA PHE A 23 7.74 -0.83 -1.55
C PHE A 23 6.90 -2.05 -1.95
N GLY A 24 5.88 -1.83 -2.78
CA GLY A 24 4.94 -2.89 -3.21
C GLY A 24 3.81 -3.20 -2.21
N GLY A 25 3.70 -2.44 -1.12
CA GLY A 25 2.63 -2.55 -0.14
C GLY A 25 3.13 -2.51 1.30
N ALA A 26 2.53 -1.67 2.14
CA ALA A 26 2.96 -1.49 3.53
C ALA A 26 2.41 -2.55 4.51
N LEU A 27 1.33 -3.25 4.14
CA LEU A 27 0.64 -4.22 5.01
C LEU A 27 1.50 -5.43 5.42
N PRO A 28 2.26 -6.09 4.52
CA PRO A 28 3.16 -7.18 4.91
C PRO A 28 4.22 -6.73 5.92
N PHE A 29 4.79 -5.55 5.73
CA PHE A 29 5.77 -4.97 6.65
C PHE A 29 5.14 -4.59 7.98
N ALA A 30 3.93 -4.04 7.97
CA ALA A 30 3.18 -3.75 9.18
C ALA A 30 2.89 -5.02 9.98
N ARG A 31 2.42 -6.09 9.33
CA ARG A 31 2.20 -7.38 9.98
C ARG A 31 3.49 -7.92 10.59
N ARG A 32 4.59 -7.90 9.83
CA ARG A 32 5.89 -8.37 10.32
C ARG A 32 6.39 -7.59 11.53
N GLU A 33 6.33 -6.26 11.49
CA GLU A 33 6.80 -5.43 12.61
C GLU A 33 5.87 -5.56 13.83
N LEU A 34 4.56 -5.48 13.64
CA LEU A 34 3.58 -5.42 14.75
C LEU A 34 3.30 -6.78 15.39
N VAL A 35 3.22 -7.84 14.58
CA VAL A 35 2.86 -9.20 15.03
C VAL A 35 4.09 -10.06 15.29
N GLU A 36 5.03 -10.12 14.35
CA GLU A 36 6.15 -11.07 14.44
C GLU A 36 7.31 -10.53 15.29
N ARG A 37 7.73 -9.29 15.01
CA ARG A 37 8.91 -8.67 15.63
C ARG A 37 8.60 -8.12 17.01
N HIS A 38 7.62 -7.23 17.11
CA HIS A 38 7.29 -6.55 18.36
C HIS A 38 6.23 -7.29 19.20
N ARG A 39 5.43 -8.18 18.57
CA ARG A 39 4.38 -8.96 19.22
C ARG A 39 3.40 -8.10 20.03
N TRP A 40 3.14 -6.89 19.56
CA TRP A 40 2.17 -5.97 20.15
C TRP A 40 0.74 -6.40 19.87
N LEU A 41 0.53 -7.10 18.75
CA LEU A 41 -0.76 -7.64 18.33
C LEU A 41 -0.63 -9.13 18.04
N GLY A 42 -1.65 -9.89 18.42
CA GLY A 42 -1.81 -11.26 17.93
C GLY A 42 -2.14 -11.30 16.43
N PRO A 43 -1.93 -12.44 15.74
CA PRO A 43 -2.29 -12.59 14.33
C PRO A 43 -3.79 -12.34 14.04
N THR A 44 -4.66 -12.78 14.96
CA THR A 44 -6.12 -12.57 14.88
C THR A 44 -6.47 -11.11 15.14
N GLU A 45 -5.93 -10.54 16.21
CA GLU A 45 -6.16 -9.14 16.57
C GLU A 45 -5.71 -8.16 15.48
N PHE A 46 -4.61 -8.45 14.79
CA PHE A 46 -4.17 -7.68 13.62
C PHE A 46 -5.21 -7.72 12.49
N ASN A 47 -5.81 -8.88 12.22
CA ASN A 47 -6.82 -9.03 11.19
C ASN A 47 -8.13 -8.33 11.57
N ASP A 48 -8.53 -8.41 12.84
CA ASP A 48 -9.73 -7.71 13.35
C ASP A 48 -9.54 -6.19 13.22
N LEU A 49 -8.36 -5.70 13.60
CA LEU A 49 -8.01 -4.29 13.46
C LEU A 49 -7.98 -3.85 11.99
N LEU A 50 -7.40 -4.67 11.11
CA LEU A 50 -7.37 -4.41 9.68
C LEU A 50 -8.80 -4.31 9.11
N SER A 51 -9.71 -5.17 9.57
CA SER A 51 -11.12 -5.16 9.16
C SER A 51 -11.79 -3.84 9.53
N ILE A 52 -11.51 -3.32 10.73
CA ILE A 52 -11.98 -1.98 11.15
C ILE A 52 -11.37 -0.89 10.26
N CYS A 53 -10.06 -0.95 9.99
CA CYS A 53 -9.38 0.04 9.15
C CYS A 53 -9.90 0.08 7.70
N GLN A 54 -10.41 -1.05 7.18
CA GLN A 54 -11.02 -1.14 5.85
C GLN A 54 -12.41 -0.49 5.77
N LEU A 55 -13.11 -0.36 6.91
CA LEU A 55 -14.38 0.37 6.99
C LEU A 55 -14.16 1.89 7.03
N MET A 56 -12.99 2.32 7.49
CA MET A 56 -12.64 3.73 7.57
C MET A 56 -12.22 4.25 6.18
N PRO A 57 -12.67 5.45 5.78
CA PRO A 57 -12.21 6.04 4.53
C PRO A 57 -10.69 6.30 4.58
N GLY A 58 -10.02 6.07 3.45
CA GLY A 58 -8.59 6.36 3.30
C GLY A 58 -7.68 5.13 3.31
N PRO A 59 -6.35 5.33 3.32
CA PRO A 59 -5.39 4.24 3.24
C PRO A 59 -5.38 3.40 4.52
N ASN A 60 -5.58 2.08 4.39
CA ASN A 60 -5.63 1.14 5.52
C ASN A 60 -4.46 1.28 6.50
N ILE A 61 -3.23 1.48 6.00
CA ILE A 61 -2.05 1.59 6.85
C ILE A 61 -2.01 2.89 7.68
N VAL A 62 -2.58 3.98 7.14
CA VAL A 62 -2.68 5.26 7.85
C VAL A 62 -3.69 5.11 8.98
N ASN A 63 -4.87 4.56 8.69
CA ASN A 63 -5.90 4.26 9.69
C ASN A 63 -5.35 3.34 10.79
N MET A 64 -4.63 2.29 10.41
CA MET A 64 -3.99 1.37 11.34
C MET A 64 -2.96 2.08 12.23
N SER A 65 -2.16 3.01 11.68
CA SER A 65 -1.21 3.79 12.49
C SER A 65 -1.90 4.63 13.57
N PHE A 66 -3.02 5.25 13.23
CA PHE A 66 -3.83 5.99 14.21
C PHE A 66 -4.42 5.06 15.26
N CYS A 67 -5.07 3.97 14.86
CA CYS A 67 -5.73 3.07 15.80
C CYS A 67 -4.73 2.41 16.77
N ILE A 68 -3.57 1.95 16.27
CA ILE A 68 -2.51 1.36 17.09
C ILE A 68 -1.92 2.40 18.03
N GLY A 69 -1.58 3.59 17.50
CA GLY A 69 -1.04 4.67 18.31
C GLY A 69 -1.99 5.10 19.42
N TRP A 70 -3.29 5.22 19.10
CA TRP A 70 -4.33 5.55 20.07
C TRP A 70 -4.50 4.48 21.14
N ARG A 71 -4.45 3.21 20.74
CA ARG A 71 -4.59 2.08 21.66
C ARG A 71 -3.50 2.04 22.73
N PHE A 72 -2.24 2.28 22.36
CA PHE A 72 -1.14 2.13 23.30
C PHE A 72 -0.84 3.39 24.11
N GLN A 73 -0.84 4.57 23.47
CA GLN A 73 -0.41 5.83 24.11
C GLN A 73 -1.40 6.99 23.86
N ARG A 74 -2.67 6.68 23.57
CA ARG A 74 -3.77 7.64 23.34
C ARG A 74 -3.37 8.68 22.26
N ALA A 75 -3.73 9.94 22.46
CA ALA A 75 -3.48 11.01 21.49
C ALA A 75 -1.99 11.16 21.12
N ALA A 76 -1.07 11.01 22.10
CA ALA A 76 0.37 11.13 21.85
C ALA A 76 0.89 9.99 20.96
N GLY A 77 0.45 8.75 21.21
CA GLY A 77 0.80 7.60 20.36
C GLY A 77 0.21 7.69 18.97
N ALA A 78 -1.03 8.16 18.85
CA ALA A 78 -1.71 8.35 17.58
C ALA A 78 -0.96 9.36 16.69
N ALA A 79 -0.63 10.53 17.25
CA ALA A 79 0.15 11.55 16.55
C ALA A 79 1.54 11.04 16.17
N ALA A 80 2.25 10.36 17.09
CA ALA A 80 3.58 9.84 16.82
C ALA A 80 3.60 8.74 15.75
N SER A 81 2.63 7.83 15.77
CA SER A 81 2.51 6.75 14.77
C SER A 81 2.21 7.32 13.38
N PHE A 82 1.28 8.28 13.31
CA PHE A 82 0.93 8.96 12.08
C PHE A 82 2.09 9.79 11.51
N LEU A 83 2.75 10.59 12.35
CA LEU A 83 3.91 11.37 11.95
C LEU A 83 5.06 10.46 11.53
N GLY A 84 5.32 9.36 12.25
CA GLY A 84 6.32 8.38 11.85
C GLY A 84 6.05 7.81 10.46
N LEU A 85 4.79 7.51 10.16
CA LEU A 85 4.39 6.96 8.86
C LEU A 85 4.56 7.96 7.70
N ILE A 86 4.23 9.23 7.91
CA ILE A 86 4.14 10.23 6.82
C ILE A 86 5.43 11.04 6.66
N LEU A 87 6.13 11.32 7.75
CA LEU A 87 7.24 12.28 7.75
C LEU A 87 8.39 11.84 6.84
N ALA A 88 8.81 10.58 6.88
CA ALA A 88 9.89 10.09 6.02
C ALA A 88 9.54 10.18 4.52
N PRO A 89 8.42 9.60 4.04
CA PRO A 89 8.03 9.75 2.64
C PRO A 89 7.90 11.20 2.19
N CYS A 90 7.33 12.08 3.03
CA CYS A 90 7.19 13.49 2.72
C CYS A 90 8.55 14.20 2.59
N ILE A 91 9.46 13.99 3.54
CA ILE A 91 10.81 14.59 3.49
C ILE A 91 11.53 14.10 2.24
N ILE A 92 11.56 12.79 1.99
CA ILE A 92 12.22 12.20 0.81
C ILE A 92 11.64 12.77 -0.48
N GLY A 93 10.31 12.81 -0.60
CA GLY A 93 9.62 13.31 -1.79
C GLY A 93 9.87 14.79 -2.04
N VAL A 94 9.78 15.62 -1.01
CA VAL A 94 10.05 17.07 -1.12
C VAL A 94 11.51 17.31 -1.45
N SER A 95 12.45 16.66 -0.76
CA SER A 95 13.88 16.80 -1.03
C SER A 95 14.24 16.39 -2.46
N LEU A 96 13.71 15.26 -2.95
CA LEU A 96 13.91 14.83 -4.34
C LEU A 96 13.32 15.83 -5.33
N THR A 97 12.15 16.39 -5.04
CA THR A 97 11.51 17.41 -5.88
C THR A 97 12.37 18.68 -5.95
N VAL A 98 12.84 19.18 -4.82
CA VAL A 98 13.72 20.35 -4.77
C VAL A 98 15.02 20.10 -5.54
N LEU A 99 15.61 18.92 -5.37
CA LEU A 99 16.82 18.52 -6.10
C LEU A 99 16.57 18.45 -7.61
N TYR A 100 15.42 17.91 -8.02
CA TYR A 100 15.03 17.86 -9.43
C TYR A 100 14.83 19.26 -10.01
N LEU A 101 14.23 20.19 -9.28
CA LEU A 101 14.03 21.57 -9.75
C LEU A 101 15.37 22.31 -9.97
N HIS A 102 16.40 22.02 -9.17
CA HIS A 102 17.71 22.66 -9.30
C HIS A 102 18.63 21.98 -10.31
N TYR A 103 18.64 20.64 -10.36
CA TYR A 103 19.61 19.85 -11.13
C TYR A 103 19.00 19.06 -12.28
N GLY A 104 17.69 19.15 -12.50
CA GLY A 104 16.97 18.38 -13.53
C GLY A 104 17.37 18.72 -14.96
N GLN A 105 17.97 19.89 -15.19
CA GLN A 105 18.51 20.30 -16.49
C GLN A 105 19.82 19.57 -16.86
N ILE A 106 20.49 18.93 -15.89
CA ILE A 106 21.69 18.13 -16.16
C ILE A 106 21.27 16.86 -16.91
N PRO A 107 21.78 16.61 -18.13
CA PRO A 107 21.39 15.43 -18.92
C PRO A 107 21.58 14.10 -18.19
N LEU A 108 22.60 14.00 -17.35
CA LEU A 108 22.87 12.83 -16.50
C LEU A 108 21.75 12.58 -15.47
N VAL A 109 21.25 13.62 -14.80
CA VAL A 109 20.17 13.50 -13.81
C VAL A 109 18.88 13.04 -14.49
N SER A 110 18.55 13.64 -15.65
CA SER A 110 17.41 13.21 -16.46
C SER A 110 17.55 11.76 -16.93
N ALA A 111 18.75 11.32 -17.33
CA ALA A 111 19.02 9.93 -17.69
C ALA A 111 18.83 8.96 -16.51
N ILE A 112 19.34 9.30 -15.32
CA ILE A 112 19.15 8.49 -14.11
C ILE A 112 17.67 8.38 -13.75
N LEU A 113 16.93 9.49 -13.76
CA LEU A 113 15.49 9.48 -13.44
C LEU A 113 14.67 8.68 -14.45
N ARG A 114 15.03 8.71 -15.73
CA ARG A 114 14.44 7.83 -16.75
C ARG A 114 14.73 6.35 -16.45
N GLY A 115 15.96 6.02 -16.04
CA GLY A 115 16.31 4.67 -15.61
C GLY A 115 15.51 4.19 -14.39
N ILE A 116 15.37 5.05 -13.37
CA ILE A 116 14.55 4.76 -12.18
C ILE A 116 13.08 4.57 -12.58
N SER A 117 12.55 5.41 -13.47
CA SER A 117 11.17 5.30 -13.96
C SER A 117 10.95 3.99 -14.73
N ALA A 118 11.90 3.61 -15.59
CA ALA A 118 11.85 2.34 -16.32
C ALA A 118 11.90 1.13 -15.36
N ALA A 119 12.74 1.19 -14.32
CA ALA A 119 12.80 0.15 -13.29
C ALA A 119 11.48 0.06 -12.50
N ALA A 120 10.87 1.20 -12.16
CA ALA A 120 9.57 1.24 -11.49
C ALA A 120 8.45 0.63 -12.36
N ILE A 121 8.41 0.96 -13.65
CA ILE A 121 7.48 0.34 -14.60
C ILE A 121 7.69 -1.17 -14.65
N GLY A 122 8.94 -1.63 -14.75
CA GLY A 122 9.29 -3.05 -14.73
C GLY A 122 8.83 -3.76 -13.45
N LEU A 123 8.98 -3.11 -12.29
CA LEU A 123 8.51 -3.63 -11.00
C LEU A 123 6.97 -3.77 -10.98
N PHE A 124 6.23 -2.76 -11.44
CA PHE A 124 4.76 -2.81 -11.50
C PHE A 124 4.27 -3.87 -12.49
N LEU A 125 4.87 -3.95 -13.67
CA LEU A 125 4.56 -4.99 -14.66
C LEU A 125 4.88 -6.38 -14.11
N GLY A 126 6.02 -6.56 -13.44
CA GLY A 126 6.40 -7.82 -12.81
C GLY A 126 5.43 -8.25 -11.72
N LEU A 127 4.97 -7.31 -10.88
CA LEU A 127 3.95 -7.58 -9.86
C LEU A 127 2.61 -7.95 -10.50
N GLY A 128 2.17 -7.19 -11.51
CA GLY A 128 0.94 -7.48 -12.25
C GLY A 128 0.97 -8.83 -12.96
N ALA A 129 2.09 -9.16 -13.62
CA ALA A 129 2.30 -10.45 -14.26
C ALA A 129 2.31 -11.60 -13.25
N LYS A 130 2.94 -11.41 -12.09
CA LYS A 130 2.91 -12.41 -11.01
C LYS A 130 1.49 -12.67 -10.51
N MET A 131 0.69 -11.62 -10.34
CA MET A 131 -0.73 -11.74 -9.95
C MET A 131 -1.56 -12.44 -11.04
N ALA A 132 -1.39 -12.06 -12.31
CA ALA A 132 -2.06 -12.70 -13.44
C ALA A 132 -1.68 -14.19 -13.57
N TYR A 133 -0.41 -14.54 -13.33
CA TYR A 133 0.06 -15.92 -13.39
C TYR A 133 -0.50 -16.80 -12.27
N ALA A 134 -0.70 -16.23 -11.07
CA ALA A 134 -1.34 -16.93 -9.96
C ALA A 134 -2.78 -17.33 -10.31
N GLU A 135 -3.49 -16.48 -11.07
CA GLU A 135 -4.89 -16.68 -11.43
C GLU A 135 -5.10 -17.31 -12.82
N ARG A 136 -4.04 -17.85 -13.44
CA ARG A 136 -4.07 -18.36 -14.82
C ARG A 136 -5.06 -19.50 -15.08
N ARG A 137 -5.50 -20.18 -14.03
CA ARG A 137 -6.49 -21.27 -14.13
C ARG A 137 -7.92 -20.77 -14.34
N SER A 138 -8.15 -19.47 -14.17
CA SER A 138 -9.45 -18.82 -14.23
C SER A 138 -9.48 -17.84 -15.42
N PRO A 139 -9.72 -18.31 -16.66
CA PRO A 139 -9.60 -17.49 -17.87
C PRO A 139 -10.54 -16.27 -17.86
N HIS A 140 -11.68 -16.36 -17.16
CA HIS A 140 -12.58 -15.23 -16.98
C HIS A 140 -11.93 -14.07 -16.24
N ILE A 141 -11.17 -14.33 -15.18
CA ILE A 141 -10.51 -13.29 -14.38
C ILE A 141 -9.48 -12.55 -15.25
N LEU A 142 -8.75 -13.28 -16.10
CA LEU A 142 -7.82 -12.68 -17.04
C LEU A 142 -8.51 -11.79 -18.08
N VAL A 143 -9.67 -12.22 -18.61
CA VAL A 143 -10.46 -11.41 -19.55
C VAL A 143 -10.96 -10.12 -18.88
N PHE A 144 -11.54 -10.23 -17.69
CA PHE A 144 -12.01 -9.06 -16.93
C PHE A 144 -10.85 -8.11 -16.55
N ALA A 145 -9.70 -8.67 -16.17
CA ALA A 145 -8.50 -7.88 -15.89
C ALA A 145 -8.00 -7.13 -17.15
N ALA A 146 -8.00 -7.78 -18.32
CA ALA A 146 -7.62 -7.15 -19.59
C ALA A 146 -8.61 -6.04 -19.97
N LEU A 147 -9.92 -6.29 -19.84
CA LEU A 147 -10.94 -5.27 -20.11
C LEU A 147 -10.83 -4.07 -19.16
N ALA A 148 -10.58 -4.31 -17.87
CA ALA A 148 -10.36 -3.25 -16.90
C ALA A 148 -9.09 -2.44 -17.21
N PHE A 149 -8.01 -3.10 -17.60
CA PHE A 149 -6.77 -2.43 -18.00
C PHE A 149 -6.96 -1.57 -19.26
N ILE A 150 -7.64 -2.09 -20.28
CA ILE A 150 -7.93 -1.35 -21.52
C ILE A 150 -8.87 -0.17 -21.25
N GLY A 151 -9.90 -0.38 -20.44
CA GLY A 151 -10.86 0.66 -20.04
C GLY A 151 -10.21 1.80 -19.28
N ALA A 152 -9.49 1.49 -18.20
CA ALA A 152 -8.91 2.51 -17.33
C ALA A 152 -7.61 3.13 -17.88
N GLY A 153 -6.82 2.36 -18.62
CA GLY A 153 -5.53 2.81 -19.15
C GLY A 153 -5.68 3.56 -20.49
N PRO A 154 -5.62 2.87 -21.64
CA PRO A 154 -5.67 3.49 -22.96
C PRO A 154 -6.93 4.33 -23.23
N LEU A 155 -8.11 3.86 -22.80
CA LEU A 155 -9.37 4.55 -23.07
C LEU A 155 -9.63 5.73 -22.11
N GLY A 156 -8.85 5.83 -21.03
CA GLY A 156 -8.99 6.90 -20.03
C GLY A 156 -10.35 6.94 -19.35
N VAL A 157 -11.10 5.84 -19.37
CA VAL A 157 -12.41 5.77 -18.69
C VAL A 157 -12.15 5.90 -17.19
N PRO A 158 -12.88 6.78 -16.48
CA PRO A 158 -12.69 6.93 -15.04
C PRO A 158 -12.84 5.58 -14.34
N LEU A 159 -11.88 5.26 -13.47
CA LEU A 159 -11.79 3.96 -12.79
C LEU A 159 -13.11 3.58 -12.11
N LEU A 160 -13.83 4.56 -11.57
CA LEU A 160 -15.13 4.34 -10.95
C LEU A 160 -16.17 3.78 -11.94
N ALA A 161 -16.20 4.28 -13.18
CA ALA A 161 -17.10 3.77 -14.22
C ALA A 161 -16.70 2.37 -14.68
N VAL A 162 -15.39 2.10 -14.82
CA VAL A 162 -14.86 0.77 -15.13
C VAL A 162 -15.30 -0.23 -14.06
N ILE A 163 -15.16 0.12 -12.77
CA ILE A 163 -15.57 -0.74 -11.65
C ILE A 163 -17.09 -0.94 -11.66
N LEU A 164 -17.88 0.12 -11.76
CA LEU A 164 -19.35 0.03 -11.75
C LEU A 164 -19.90 -0.85 -12.88
N PHE A 165 -19.26 -0.82 -14.04
CA PHE A 165 -19.68 -1.63 -15.17
C PHE A 165 -19.14 -3.07 -15.06
N LEU A 166 -17.83 -3.27 -14.88
CA LEU A 166 -17.20 -4.60 -14.94
C LEU A 166 -17.40 -5.43 -13.68
N ALA A 167 -17.46 -4.83 -12.48
CA ALA A 167 -17.57 -5.58 -11.23
C ALA A 167 -18.82 -6.48 -11.17
N PRO A 168 -20.05 -6.02 -11.47
CA PRO A 168 -21.22 -6.89 -11.43
C PRO A 168 -21.12 -8.04 -12.44
N PHE A 169 -20.63 -7.81 -13.66
CA PHE A 169 -20.44 -8.87 -14.66
C PHE A 169 -19.35 -9.87 -14.24
N SER A 170 -18.27 -9.40 -13.63
CA SER A 170 -17.19 -10.25 -13.12
C SER A 170 -17.68 -11.14 -11.96
N ILE A 171 -18.48 -10.59 -11.04
CA ILE A 171 -19.02 -11.35 -9.90
C ILE A 171 -20.02 -12.40 -10.39
N LEU A 172 -20.90 -12.06 -11.34
CA LEU A 172 -21.85 -13.00 -11.93
C LEU A 172 -21.15 -14.14 -12.68
N ALA A 173 -20.09 -13.83 -13.43
CA ALA A 173 -19.29 -14.83 -14.12
C ALA A 173 -18.55 -15.74 -13.14
N ALA A 174 -18.00 -15.20 -12.04
CA ALA A 174 -17.34 -15.98 -11.00
C ALA A 174 -18.32 -16.92 -10.28
N TRP A 175 -19.53 -16.47 -9.98
CA TRP A 175 -20.57 -17.29 -9.34
C TRP A 175 -20.98 -18.49 -10.20
N ARG A 176 -21.11 -18.31 -11.52
CA ARG A 176 -21.50 -19.39 -12.44
C ARG A 176 -20.40 -20.41 -12.70
N TRP A 177 -19.15 -20.08 -12.43
CA TRP A 177 -18.01 -20.98 -12.61
C TRP A 177 -17.50 -21.60 -11.29
N SER A 178 -17.96 -21.10 -10.15
CA SER A 178 -17.63 -21.62 -8.82
C SER A 178 -18.72 -22.53 -8.23
N ALA A 179 -19.87 -22.64 -8.91
CA ALA A 179 -20.97 -23.57 -8.62
C ALA A 179 -20.94 -24.75 -9.60
#